data_AF-A0A171ANP1-F1
#
_entry.id   AF-A0A171ANP1-F1
#
_cell.length_a   1.000
_cell.length_b   1.000
_cell.length_c   1.000
_cell.angle_alpha   90.00
_cell.angle_beta   90.00
_cell.angle_gamma   90.00
#
_symmetry.space_group_name_H-M   'P 1'
#
loop_
_entity.id
_entity.type
_entity.pdbx_description
1 polymer ?
#
loop_
_entity_poly.entity_id
_entity_poly.type
_entity_poly.pdbx_seq_one_letter_code
_entity_poly.pdbx_strand_id
1 'polypeptide(L)'
;MGDHHLDCGDLSNALKCYSRARDYCTSGKHVVNMCLNVIKVSVYLQNWSHVLSYVNKAELTPDFSDSQGKESNQQVIGKLKCAAGLAELATKKYKQAAKQFLQANLDHSDFPELLSPNNIAVYGGLCALATFDRADLQKYVIFSSSFKLFLELEPQLRDIIFKFYESKYATCLKLLDDIKDNLYLDMYIAPHVNTLYT
;
A
#
# COMPACT_ATOMS: atom_id res chain seq x y z
N MET A 1 -7.26 18.04 18.34
CA MET A 1 -5.93 18.12 19.01
C MET A 1 -4.88 17.33 18.26
N GLY A 2 -5.10 16.05 17.92
CA GLY A 2 -4.16 15.27 17.10
C GLY A 2 -3.86 15.91 15.74
N ASP A 3 -4.90 16.28 14.98
CA ASP A 3 -4.72 16.90 13.66
C ASP A 3 -4.01 18.25 13.75
N HIS A 4 -4.37 19.07 14.74
CA HIS A 4 -3.68 20.34 14.99
C HIS A 4 -2.17 20.18 15.25
N HIS A 5 -1.78 19.16 16.04
CA HIS A 5 -0.36 18.86 16.24
C HIS A 5 0.33 18.39 14.95
N LEU A 6 -0.37 17.64 14.09
CA LEU A 6 0.15 17.29 12.76
C LEU A 6 0.36 18.51 11.88
N ASP A 7 -0.62 19.43 11.85
CA ASP A 7 -0.54 20.66 11.05
C ASP A 7 0.59 21.58 11.55
N CYS A 8 0.88 21.56 12.85
CA CYS A 8 2.01 22.26 13.45
C CYS A 8 3.36 21.54 13.29
N GLY A 9 3.39 20.32 12.73
CA GLY A 9 4.60 19.51 12.54
C GLY A 9 5.07 18.75 13.80
N ASP A 10 4.30 18.75 14.88
CA ASP A 10 4.62 18.06 16.12
C ASP A 10 4.10 16.60 16.11
N LEU A 11 4.84 15.74 15.41
CA LEU A 11 4.49 14.33 15.23
C LEU A 11 4.46 13.55 16.56
N SER A 12 5.32 13.90 17.52
CA SER A 12 5.40 13.21 18.80
C SER A 12 4.16 13.45 19.66
N ASN A 13 3.69 14.70 19.74
CA ASN A 13 2.48 15.01 20.50
C ASN A 13 1.21 14.61 19.73
N ALA A 14 1.20 14.67 18.40
CA ALA A 14 0.13 14.09 17.59
C ALA A 14 -0.08 12.60 17.93
N LEU A 15 0.99 11.81 17.94
CA LEU A 15 0.92 10.37 18.27
C LEU A 15 0.39 10.11 19.68
N LYS A 16 0.83 10.91 20.68
CA LYS A 16 0.32 10.83 22.05
C LYS A 16 -1.17 11.15 22.12
N CYS A 17 -1.62 12.18 21.40
CA CYS A 17 -3.03 12.57 21.35
C CYS A 17 -3.91 11.46 20.78
N TYR A 18 -3.53 10.87 19.65
CA TYR A 18 -4.29 9.74 19.08
C TYR A 18 -4.24 8.49 19.97
N SER A 19 -3.11 8.22 20.62
CA SER A 19 -2.99 7.08 21.54
C SER A 19 -3.88 7.22 22.78
N ARG A 20 -4.00 8.45 23.33
CA ARG A 20 -4.91 8.75 24.45
C ARG A 20 -6.39 8.66 24.06
N ALA A 21 -6.73 8.94 22.81
CA ALA A 21 -8.10 8.83 22.32
C ALA A 21 -8.68 7.40 22.45
N ARG A 22 -7.80 6.39 22.52
CA ARG A 22 -8.16 4.98 22.74
C ARG A 22 -9.10 4.77 23.92
N ASP A 23 -8.85 5.44 25.03
CA ASP A 23 -9.57 5.20 26.29
C ASP A 23 -11.03 5.72 26.22
N TYR A 24 -11.34 6.51 25.18
CA TYR A 24 -12.68 7.05 24.90
C TYR A 24 -13.39 6.32 23.74
N CYS A 25 -12.79 5.28 23.16
CA CYS A 25 -13.39 4.51 22.08
C CYS A 25 -14.51 3.58 22.61
N THR A 26 -15.75 3.84 22.19
CA THR A 26 -16.94 3.06 22.59
C THR A 26 -17.44 2.06 21.54
N SER A 27 -16.87 2.04 20.33
CA SER A 27 -17.22 1.13 19.24
C SER A 27 -15.98 0.74 18.44
N GLY A 28 -15.99 -0.40 17.77
CA GLY A 28 -14.91 -0.82 16.89
C GLY A 28 -14.63 0.19 15.76
N LYS A 29 -15.63 0.94 15.28
CA LYS A 29 -15.41 2.05 14.34
C LYS A 29 -14.49 3.14 14.91
N HIS A 30 -14.65 3.47 16.20
CA HIS A 30 -13.77 4.44 16.87
C HIS A 30 -12.35 3.89 16.98
N VAL A 31 -12.19 2.60 17.29
CA VAL A 31 -10.89 1.93 17.36
C VAL A 31 -10.20 1.93 16.00
N VAL A 32 -10.90 1.57 14.93
CA VAL A 32 -10.37 1.55 13.55
C VAL A 32 -9.93 2.94 13.10
N ASN A 33 -10.76 3.97 13.31
CA ASN A 33 -10.40 5.34 12.95
C ASN A 33 -9.19 5.84 13.74
N MET A 34 -9.11 5.54 15.03
CA MET A 34 -7.93 5.83 15.84
C MET A 34 -6.70 5.10 15.29
N CYS A 35 -6.81 3.82 14.90
CA CYS A 35 -5.71 3.08 14.30
C CYS A 35 -5.22 3.72 12.99
N LEU A 36 -6.12 4.16 12.11
CA LEU A 36 -5.75 4.85 10.87
C LEU A 36 -4.95 6.14 11.14
N ASN A 37 -5.36 6.93 12.12
CA ASN A 37 -4.63 8.13 12.52
C ASN A 37 -3.24 7.80 13.10
N VAL A 38 -3.13 6.77 13.94
CA VAL A 38 -1.84 6.31 14.46
C VAL A 38 -0.93 5.81 13.33
N ILE A 39 -1.48 5.07 12.36
CA ILE A 39 -0.75 4.61 11.17
C ILE A 39 -0.19 5.81 10.39
N LYS A 40 -1.02 6.81 10.11
CA LYS A 40 -0.60 8.04 9.40
C LYS A 40 0.63 8.69 10.06
N VAL A 41 0.56 8.96 11.37
CA VAL A 41 1.69 9.58 12.09
C VAL A 41 2.91 8.66 12.12
N SER A 42 2.68 7.35 12.25
CA SER A 42 3.76 6.36 12.29
C SER A 42 4.52 6.25 10.96
N VAL A 43 3.85 6.48 9.83
CA VAL A 43 4.51 6.58 8.52
C VAL A 43 5.43 7.81 8.48
N TYR A 44 4.96 8.97 8.92
CA TYR A 44 5.79 10.18 8.93
C TYR A 44 7.02 10.04 9.84
N LEU A 45 6.87 9.29 10.94
CA LEU A 45 7.97 8.91 11.83
C LEU A 45 8.83 7.75 11.31
N GLN A 46 8.51 7.19 10.13
CA GLN A 46 9.17 6.01 9.54
C GLN A 46 9.20 4.79 10.48
N ASN A 47 8.22 4.67 11.36
CA ASN A 47 8.10 3.56 12.30
C ASN A 47 7.21 2.44 11.72
N TRP A 48 7.78 1.66 10.81
CA TRP A 48 7.06 0.64 10.03
C TRP A 48 6.54 -0.54 10.85
N SER A 49 7.24 -0.93 11.93
CA SER A 49 6.76 -1.98 12.84
C SER A 49 5.49 -1.53 13.60
N HIS A 50 5.43 -0.25 13.96
CA HIS A 50 4.24 0.34 14.57
C HIS A 50 3.07 0.40 13.59
N VAL A 51 3.31 0.73 12.32
CA VAL A 51 2.30 0.67 11.24
C VAL A 51 1.69 -0.73 11.16
N LEU A 52 2.51 -1.78 11.02
CA LEU A 52 2.02 -3.16 10.91
C LEU A 52 1.26 -3.61 12.16
N SER A 53 1.71 -3.20 13.35
CA SER A 53 1.04 -3.53 14.61
C SER A 53 -0.37 -2.93 14.68
N TYR A 54 -0.54 -1.68 14.23
CA TYR A 54 -1.83 -1.01 14.21
C TYR A 54 -2.74 -1.44 13.05
N VAL A 55 -2.16 -1.87 11.92
CA VAL A 55 -2.92 -2.55 10.87
C VAL A 55 -3.54 -3.83 11.42
N ASN A 56 -2.73 -4.71 12.01
CA ASN A 56 -3.23 -5.96 12.59
C ASN A 56 -4.29 -5.69 13.68
N LYS A 57 -4.08 -4.67 14.52
CA LYS A 57 -5.05 -4.27 15.54
C LYS A 57 -6.39 -3.82 14.93
N ALA A 58 -6.35 -3.04 13.85
CA ALA A 58 -7.56 -2.59 13.16
C ALA A 58 -8.30 -3.78 12.52
N GLU A 59 -7.57 -4.69 11.87
CA GLU A 59 -8.15 -5.88 11.22
C GLU A 59 -8.81 -6.85 12.22
N LEU A 60 -8.26 -6.98 13.43
CA LEU A 60 -8.78 -7.85 14.51
C LEU A 60 -9.92 -7.23 15.33
N THR A 61 -10.37 -6.02 15.00
CA THR A 61 -11.44 -5.36 15.76
C THR A 61 -12.79 -6.04 15.46
N PRO A 62 -13.59 -6.48 16.46
CA PRO A 62 -14.77 -7.33 16.26
C PRO A 62 -15.85 -6.76 15.32
N ASP A 63 -16.12 -5.45 15.39
CA ASP A 63 -17.09 -4.78 14.51
C ASP A 63 -16.63 -4.71 13.03
N PHE A 64 -15.35 -4.97 12.77
CA PHE A 64 -14.74 -4.93 11.45
C PHE A 64 -14.81 -6.29 10.74
N SER A 65 -14.64 -7.39 11.48
CA SER A 65 -14.64 -8.75 10.93
C SER A 65 -16.03 -9.23 10.47
N ASP A 66 -17.09 -8.82 11.15
CA ASP A 66 -18.46 -9.34 10.92
C ASP A 66 -19.23 -8.57 9.82
N SER A 67 -18.65 -7.50 9.28
CA SER A 67 -19.30 -6.57 8.36
C SER A 67 -18.54 -6.41 7.03
N GLN A 68 -17.86 -7.45 6.55
CA GLN A 68 -17.07 -7.46 5.30
C GLN A 68 -17.87 -7.08 4.03
N GLY A 69 -19.20 -6.94 4.09
CA GLY A 69 -20.05 -6.53 2.97
C GLY A 69 -20.44 -5.04 2.91
N LYS A 70 -20.07 -4.20 3.88
CA LYS A 70 -20.44 -2.76 3.86
C LYS A 70 -19.37 -1.94 3.13
N GLU A 71 -19.77 -1.09 2.17
CA GLU A 71 -18.84 -0.25 1.39
C GLU A 71 -17.87 0.56 2.25
N SER A 72 -18.34 1.13 3.36
CA SER A 72 -17.49 1.87 4.31
C SER A 72 -16.35 1.03 4.92
N ASN A 73 -16.57 -0.27 5.13
CA ASN A 73 -15.53 -1.17 5.62
C ASN A 73 -14.53 -1.53 4.52
N GLN A 74 -14.98 -1.63 3.27
CA GLN A 74 -14.11 -1.91 2.13
C GLN A 74 -13.11 -0.77 1.87
N GLN A 75 -13.52 0.48 2.05
CA GLN A 75 -12.61 1.65 2.05
C GLN A 75 -11.53 1.55 3.13
N VAL A 76 -11.91 1.14 4.34
CA VAL A 76 -10.93 0.96 5.42
C VAL A 76 -9.99 -0.19 5.10
N ILE A 77 -10.49 -1.33 4.60
CA ILE A 77 -9.65 -2.46 4.19
C ILE A 77 -8.63 -1.98 3.15
N GLY A 78 -9.07 -1.26 2.11
CA GLY A 78 -8.18 -0.67 1.11
C GLY A 78 -7.05 0.15 1.75
N LYS A 79 -7.39 1.07 2.66
CA LYS A 79 -6.40 1.90 3.38
C LYS A 79 -5.42 1.08 4.20
N LEU A 80 -5.90 0.08 4.94
CA LEU A 80 -5.08 -0.81 5.76
C LEU A 80 -4.12 -1.65 4.91
N LYS A 81 -4.59 -2.19 3.78
CA LYS A 81 -3.77 -2.94 2.83
C LYS A 81 -2.70 -2.07 2.19
N CYS A 82 -3.03 -0.83 1.82
CA CYS A 82 -2.05 0.13 1.29
C CYS A 82 -0.97 0.48 2.32
N ALA A 83 -1.37 0.74 3.58
CA ALA A 83 -0.43 1.04 4.65
C ALA A 83 0.47 -0.15 5.00
N ALA A 84 -0.08 -1.37 5.03
CA ALA A 84 0.71 -2.59 5.22
C ALA A 84 1.68 -2.82 4.07
N GLY A 85 1.21 -2.68 2.82
CA GLY A 85 2.06 -2.80 1.64
C GLY A 85 3.24 -1.83 1.66
N LEU A 86 3.00 -0.58 2.06
CA LEU A 86 4.05 0.42 2.19
C LEU A 86 5.07 0.08 3.29
N ALA A 87 4.60 -0.39 4.45
CA ALA A 87 5.49 -0.80 5.54
C ALA A 87 6.34 -2.03 5.17
N GLU A 88 5.76 -3.00 4.46
CA GLU A 88 6.49 -4.16 3.93
C GLU A 88 7.50 -3.75 2.84
N LEU A 89 7.16 -2.80 1.97
CA LEU A 89 8.07 -2.23 0.97
C LEU A 89 9.28 -1.57 1.65
N ALA A 90 9.03 -0.68 2.61
CA ALA A 90 10.08 0.03 3.35
C ALA A 90 11.02 -0.92 4.12
N THR A 91 10.49 -2.07 4.57
CA THR A 91 11.28 -3.13 5.22
C THR A 91 11.88 -4.15 4.24
N LYS A 92 11.86 -3.85 2.93
CA LYS A 92 12.42 -4.65 1.81
C LYS A 92 11.80 -6.04 1.65
N LYS A 93 10.58 -6.25 2.16
CA LYS A 93 9.84 -7.51 2.03
C LYS A 93 8.91 -7.46 0.80
N TYR A 94 9.50 -7.35 -0.37
CA TYR A 94 8.78 -7.08 -1.64
C TYR A 94 7.67 -8.09 -1.96
N LYS A 95 7.88 -9.39 -1.69
CA LYS A 95 6.85 -10.41 -1.92
C LYS A 95 5.60 -10.22 -1.05
N GLN A 96 5.78 -9.76 0.19
CA GLN A 96 4.66 -9.45 1.08
C GLN A 96 4.01 -8.14 0.69
N ALA A 97 4.80 -7.12 0.36
CA ALA A 97 4.31 -5.83 -0.14
C ALA A 97 3.40 -6.02 -1.36
N ALA A 98 3.85 -6.78 -2.36
CA ALA A 98 3.05 -7.12 -3.55
C ALA A 98 1.71 -7.75 -3.17
N LYS A 99 1.70 -8.76 -2.29
CA LYS A 99 0.46 -9.41 -1.85
C LYS A 99 -0.52 -8.44 -1.20
N GLN A 100 -0.04 -7.48 -0.42
CA GLN A 100 -0.90 -6.47 0.22
C GLN A 100 -1.47 -5.49 -0.82
N PHE A 101 -0.63 -4.96 -1.72
CA PHE A 101 -1.09 -4.03 -2.76
C PHE A 101 -2.07 -4.67 -3.75
N LEU A 102 -1.86 -5.93 -4.11
CA LEU A 102 -2.76 -6.68 -5.02
C LEU A 102 -4.13 -6.99 -4.41
N GLN A 103 -4.28 -6.90 -3.08
CA GLN A 103 -5.56 -7.05 -2.38
C GLN A 103 -6.36 -5.74 -2.29
N ALA A 104 -5.77 -4.61 -2.68
CA ALA A 104 -6.47 -3.33 -2.69
C ALA A 104 -7.48 -3.26 -3.86
N ASN A 105 -8.51 -2.42 -3.72
CA ASN A 105 -9.50 -2.17 -4.76
C ASN A 105 -9.54 -0.67 -5.11
N LEU A 106 -9.55 -0.37 -6.40
CA LEU A 106 -9.46 0.99 -6.93
C LEU A 106 -10.53 1.92 -6.34
N ASP A 107 -11.77 1.43 -6.25
CA ASP A 107 -12.95 2.19 -5.76
C ASP A 107 -12.83 2.61 -4.29
N HIS A 108 -11.88 2.04 -3.57
CA HIS A 108 -11.76 2.09 -2.12
C HIS A 108 -10.35 2.46 -1.65
N SER A 109 -9.46 2.74 -2.59
CA SER A 109 -8.04 3.01 -2.35
C SER A 109 -7.69 4.50 -2.33
N ASP A 110 -8.68 5.39 -2.22
CA ASP A 110 -8.43 6.82 -2.00
C ASP A 110 -7.86 7.05 -0.60
N PHE A 111 -6.53 7.12 -0.57
CA PHE A 111 -5.76 7.48 0.62
C PHE A 111 -4.69 8.53 0.29
N PRO A 112 -5.11 9.74 -0.14
CA PRO A 112 -4.21 10.77 -0.66
C PRO A 112 -3.15 11.21 0.34
N GLU A 113 -3.41 11.02 1.63
CA GLU A 113 -2.46 11.34 2.71
C GLU A 113 -1.25 10.40 2.75
N LEU A 114 -1.33 9.24 2.08
CA LEU A 114 -0.29 8.22 2.08
C LEU A 114 0.15 7.80 0.66
N LEU A 115 -0.78 7.33 -0.17
CA LEU A 115 -0.49 6.79 -1.50
C LEU A 115 -1.61 7.11 -2.48
N SER A 116 -1.23 7.48 -3.71
CA SER A 116 -2.17 7.55 -4.82
C SER A 116 -2.46 6.16 -5.41
N PRO A 117 -3.59 5.97 -6.11
CA PRO A 117 -3.85 4.77 -6.87
C PRO A 117 -2.74 4.41 -7.86
N ASN A 118 -2.10 5.40 -8.49
CA ASN A 118 -0.96 5.19 -9.39
C ASN A 118 0.24 4.58 -8.64
N ASN A 119 0.56 5.09 -7.45
CA ASN A 119 1.65 4.52 -6.63
C ASN A 119 1.35 3.06 -6.26
N ILE A 120 0.10 2.72 -5.95
CA ILE A 120 -0.31 1.33 -5.65
C ILE A 120 -0.07 0.43 -6.88
N ALA A 121 -0.43 0.90 -8.08
CA ALA A 121 -0.18 0.18 -9.33
C ALA A 121 1.32 -0.07 -9.53
N VAL A 122 2.14 0.98 -9.39
CA VAL A 122 3.60 0.91 -9.55
C VAL A 122 4.24 -0.02 -8.52
N TYR A 123 3.94 0.17 -7.24
CA TYR A 123 4.60 -0.60 -6.17
C TYR A 123 4.16 -2.05 -6.21
N GLY A 124 2.86 -2.31 -6.36
CA GLY A 124 2.31 -3.65 -6.49
C GLY A 124 2.85 -4.38 -7.72
N GLY A 125 2.86 -3.72 -8.88
CA GLY A 125 3.32 -4.29 -10.14
C GLY A 125 4.82 -4.60 -10.15
N LEU A 126 5.67 -3.65 -9.72
CA LEU A 126 7.12 -3.87 -9.66
C LEU A 126 7.52 -4.92 -8.62
N CYS A 127 6.91 -4.88 -7.43
CA CYS A 127 7.19 -5.88 -6.40
C CYS A 127 6.73 -7.27 -6.82
N ALA A 128 5.59 -7.39 -7.50
CA ALA A 128 5.11 -8.66 -8.03
C ALA A 128 6.05 -9.17 -9.14
N LEU A 129 6.43 -8.32 -10.09
CA LEU A 129 7.35 -8.66 -11.18
C LEU A 129 8.69 -9.19 -10.67
N ALA A 130 9.23 -8.57 -9.61
CA ALA A 130 10.52 -8.95 -9.03
C ALA A 130 10.47 -10.23 -8.16
N THR A 131 9.31 -10.64 -7.64
CA THR A 131 9.25 -11.70 -6.60
C THR A 131 8.30 -12.86 -6.85
N PHE A 132 7.34 -12.71 -7.76
CA PHE A 132 6.38 -13.76 -8.06
C PHE A 132 6.93 -14.68 -9.14
N ASP A 133 6.58 -15.96 -9.03
CA ASP A 133 6.79 -16.88 -10.13
C ASP A 133 5.75 -16.65 -11.24
N ARG A 134 5.91 -17.36 -12.36
CA ARG A 134 5.03 -17.22 -13.52
C ARG A 134 3.57 -17.56 -13.21
N ALA A 135 3.31 -18.49 -12.29
CA ALA A 135 1.95 -18.91 -11.92
C ALA A 135 1.28 -17.87 -11.02
N ASP A 136 2.02 -17.36 -10.03
CA ASP A 136 1.59 -16.28 -9.15
C ASP A 136 1.30 -15.00 -9.95
N LEU A 137 2.19 -14.63 -10.89
CA LEU A 137 2.01 -13.43 -11.74
C LEU A 137 0.74 -13.55 -12.60
N GLN A 138 0.50 -14.72 -13.21
CA GLN A 138 -0.70 -14.97 -13.99
C GLN A 138 -1.96 -14.85 -13.13
N LYS A 139 -1.97 -15.51 -11.97
CA LYS A 139 -3.14 -15.59 -11.10
C LYS A 139 -3.49 -14.26 -10.44
N TYR A 140 -2.49 -13.59 -9.84
CA TYR A 140 -2.73 -12.44 -8.97
C TYR A 140 -2.60 -11.09 -9.66
N VAL A 141 -1.97 -11.02 -10.83
CA VAL A 141 -1.75 -9.76 -11.57
C VAL A 141 -2.55 -9.76 -12.87
N ILE A 142 -2.30 -10.73 -13.76
CA ILE A 142 -2.88 -10.74 -15.12
C ILE A 142 -4.38 -11.06 -15.11
N PHE A 143 -4.79 -12.06 -14.35
CA PHE A 143 -6.20 -12.49 -14.26
C PHE A 143 -6.96 -11.85 -13.08
N SER A 144 -6.32 -10.96 -12.32
CA SER A 144 -7.00 -10.24 -11.25
C SER A 144 -7.89 -9.14 -11.83
N SER A 145 -9.20 -9.26 -11.66
CA SER A 145 -10.16 -8.24 -12.08
C SER A 145 -9.95 -6.91 -11.34
N SER A 146 -9.60 -6.97 -10.05
CA SER A 146 -9.39 -5.78 -9.23
C SER A 146 -8.09 -5.06 -9.60
N PHE A 147 -6.98 -5.82 -9.73
CA PHE A 147 -5.68 -5.19 -10.01
C PHE A 147 -5.54 -4.72 -11.46
N LYS A 148 -6.32 -5.31 -12.39
CA LYS A 148 -6.37 -4.84 -13.78
C LYS A 148 -6.75 -3.36 -13.88
N LEU A 149 -7.67 -2.88 -13.02
CA LEU A 149 -8.07 -1.46 -12.99
C LEU A 149 -6.91 -0.54 -12.60
N PHE A 150 -6.06 -0.96 -11.65
CA PHE A 150 -4.85 -0.22 -11.30
C PHE A 150 -3.84 -0.19 -12.46
N LEU A 151 -3.68 -1.31 -13.18
CA LEU A 151 -2.79 -1.38 -14.36
C LEU A 151 -3.30 -0.57 -15.55
N GLU A 152 -4.59 -0.22 -15.60
CA GLU A 152 -5.12 0.70 -16.61
C GLU A 152 -4.70 2.15 -16.37
N LEU A 153 -4.37 2.52 -15.12
CA LEU A 153 -3.81 3.83 -14.79
C LEU A 153 -2.34 3.96 -15.24
N GLU A 154 -1.60 2.86 -15.25
CA GLU A 154 -0.17 2.80 -15.58
C GLU A 154 0.09 1.85 -16.78
N PRO A 155 -0.23 2.27 -18.01
CA PRO A 155 -0.17 1.39 -19.19
C PRO A 155 1.25 0.92 -19.52
N GLN A 156 2.28 1.72 -19.23
CA GLN A 156 3.67 1.32 -19.44
C GLN A 156 4.06 0.13 -18.55
N LEU A 157 3.67 0.17 -17.27
CA LEU A 157 3.90 -0.93 -16.33
C LEU A 157 3.13 -2.20 -16.72
N ARG A 158 1.88 -2.03 -17.16
CA ARG A 158 1.07 -3.14 -17.68
C ARG A 158 1.79 -3.84 -18.83
N ASP A 159 2.29 -3.08 -19.79
CA ASP A 159 2.97 -3.61 -20.97
C ASP A 159 4.28 -4.33 -20.57
N ILE A 160 5.04 -3.80 -19.62
CA ILE A 160 6.22 -4.47 -19.04
C ILE A 160 5.85 -5.85 -18.49
N ILE A 161 4.82 -5.93 -17.64
CA ILE A 161 4.36 -7.19 -17.03
C ILE A 161 3.94 -8.21 -18.09
N PHE A 162 3.20 -7.78 -19.13
CA PHE A 162 2.82 -8.66 -20.23
C PHE A 162 4.02 -9.12 -21.06
N LYS A 163 4.97 -8.23 -21.37
CA LYS A 163 6.18 -8.62 -22.12
C LYS A 163 7.05 -9.60 -21.34
N PHE A 164 7.14 -9.42 -20.03
CA PHE A 164 7.81 -10.39 -19.16
C PHE A 164 7.11 -11.76 -19.20
N TYR A 165 5.78 -11.77 -19.08
CA TYR A 165 5.00 -13.02 -19.14
C TYR A 165 5.07 -13.69 -20.52
N GLU A 166 5.09 -12.93 -21.62
CA GLU A 166 5.27 -13.45 -22.99
C GLU A 166 6.71 -13.89 -23.30
N SER A 167 7.63 -13.81 -22.34
CA SER A 167 9.05 -14.11 -22.52
C SER A 167 9.77 -13.19 -23.52
N LYS A 168 9.27 -11.96 -23.72
CA LYS A 168 9.85 -10.92 -24.60
C LYS A 168 10.77 -9.99 -23.80
N TYR A 169 11.83 -10.57 -23.22
CA TYR A 169 12.68 -9.89 -22.23
C TYR A 169 13.41 -8.65 -22.78
N ALA A 170 13.87 -8.66 -24.03
CA ALA A 170 14.54 -7.49 -24.62
C ALA A 170 13.63 -6.24 -24.64
N THR A 171 12.37 -6.39 -25.04
CA THR A 171 11.39 -5.29 -25.02
C THR A 171 11.01 -4.92 -23.60
N CYS A 172 10.84 -5.92 -22.72
CA CYS A 172 10.53 -5.71 -21.31
C CYS A 172 11.59 -4.84 -20.61
N LEU A 173 12.87 -5.19 -20.77
CA LEU A 173 13.98 -4.47 -20.14
C LEU A 173 14.10 -3.04 -20.69
N LYS A 174 13.91 -2.85 -21.99
CA LYS A 174 13.89 -1.51 -22.60
C LYS A 174 12.80 -0.63 -21.99
N LEU A 175 11.56 -1.14 -21.93
CA LEU A 175 10.45 -0.41 -21.33
C LEU A 175 10.66 -0.13 -19.84
N LEU A 176 11.30 -1.06 -19.14
CA LEU A 176 11.65 -0.92 -17.73
C LEU A 176 12.69 0.20 -17.51
N ASP A 177 13.71 0.28 -18.37
CA ASP A 177 14.68 1.39 -18.35
C ASP A 177 14.03 2.73 -18.69
N ASP A 178 13.07 2.77 -19.63
CA ASP A 178 12.37 4.00 -20.01
C ASP A 178 11.59 4.66 -18.84
N ILE A 179 11.08 3.85 -17.89
CA ILE A 179 10.36 4.36 -16.71
C ILE A 179 11.26 4.61 -15.50
N LYS A 180 12.52 4.17 -15.54
CA LYS A 180 13.42 4.12 -14.39
C LYS A 180 13.68 5.50 -13.78
N ASP A 181 13.91 6.52 -14.62
CA ASP A 181 14.19 7.88 -14.15
C ASP A 181 13.02 8.46 -13.37
N ASN A 182 11.78 8.17 -13.79
CA ASN A 182 10.58 8.60 -13.08
C ASN A 182 10.45 7.92 -11.71
N LEU A 183 10.84 6.65 -11.60
CA LEU A 183 10.80 5.92 -10.33
C LEU A 183 11.80 6.48 -9.30
N TYR A 184 12.92 7.08 -9.74
CA TYR A 184 13.86 7.74 -8.82
C TYR A 184 13.34 9.06 -8.25
N LEU A 185 12.30 9.65 -8.84
CA LEU A 185 11.65 10.87 -8.32
C LEU A 185 10.63 10.56 -7.22
N ASP A 186 10.23 9.31 -7.07
CA ASP A 186 9.24 8.89 -6.11
C ASP A 186 9.87 8.61 -4.74
N MET A 187 9.31 9.24 -3.70
CA MET A 187 9.85 9.26 -2.34
C MET A 187 10.03 7.87 -1.73
N TYR A 188 9.10 6.94 -1.97
CA TYR A 188 9.10 5.64 -1.32
C TYR A 188 9.76 4.56 -2.16
N ILE A 189 9.61 4.57 -3.48
CA ILE A 189 10.15 3.50 -4.33
C ILE A 189 11.61 3.74 -4.72
N ALA A 190 12.08 4.99 -4.81
CA ALA A 190 13.43 5.33 -5.27
C ALA A 190 14.56 4.53 -4.57
N PRO A 191 14.54 4.33 -3.23
CA PRO A 191 15.55 3.54 -2.54
C PRO A 191 15.57 2.04 -2.92
N HIS A 192 14.47 1.54 -3.50
CA HIS A 192 14.27 0.13 -3.84
C HIS A 192 14.50 -0.18 -5.32
N VAL A 193 14.54 0.84 -6.20
CA VAL A 193 14.67 0.67 -7.67
C VAL A 193 15.84 -0.25 -8.02
N ASN A 194 17.03 -0.01 -7.47
CA ASN A 194 18.20 -0.84 -7.75
C ASN A 194 18.01 -2.31 -7.36
N THR A 195 17.31 -2.57 -6.24
CA THR A 195 17.06 -3.94 -5.77
C THR A 195 15.98 -4.63 -6.59
N LEU A 196 14.96 -3.89 -7.05
CA LEU A 196 13.87 -4.44 -7.86
C LEU A 196 14.28 -4.69 -9.33
N TYR A 197 15.32 -4.02 -9.81
CA TYR A 197 15.83 -4.11 -11.18
C TYR A 197 16.97 -5.14 -11.34
N THR A 198 17.38 -5.80 -10.25
CA THR A 198 18.42 -6.83 -10.25
C THR A 198 17.78 -8.21 -10.18
#